data_AF-A0A953M934-F1
#
_entry.id   AF-A0A953M934-F1
#
_cell.length_a   1.000
_cell.length_b   1.000
_cell.length_c   1.000
_cell.angle_alpha   90.00
_cell.angle_beta   90.00
_cell.angle_gamma   90.00
#
_symmetry.space_group_name_H-M   'P 1'
#
loop_
_entity.id
_entity.type
_entity.pdbx_description
1 polymer ?
#
loop_
_entity_poly.entity_id
_entity_poly.type
_entity_poly.pdbx_seq_one_letter_code
_entity_poly.pdbx_strand_id
1 'polypeptide(L)' 'MPVTNASRICHGMLDNNVVAQDTIRLAQRLIELEIEDCDISLYPVEPHRFREPAGWLDGYRRILKLFETNLNE' A
#
# COMPACT_ATOMS: atom_id res chain seq x y z
N MET A 1 -24.55 -7.51 0.46
CA MET A 1 -23.54 -6.87 1.32
C MET A 1 -22.84 -5.82 0.48
N PRO A 2 -22.55 -4.61 0.98
CA PRO A 2 -21.85 -3.64 0.16
C PRO A 2 -20.49 -4.26 -0.21
N VAL A 3 -20.19 -4.30 -1.50
CA VAL A 3 -18.86 -4.69 -1.97
C VAL A 3 -17.94 -3.55 -1.57
N THR A 4 -17.21 -3.70 -0.48
CA THR A 4 -16.16 -2.76 -0.08
C THR A 4 -15.02 -2.95 -1.08
N ASN A 5 -14.78 -1.96 -1.94
CA ASN A 5 -13.63 -1.96 -2.84
C ASN A 5 -12.36 -1.60 -2.06
N ALA A 6 -11.98 -2.46 -1.11
CA ALA A 6 -10.79 -2.26 -0.28
C ALA A 6 -9.53 -2.31 -1.16
N SER A 7 -8.82 -1.19 -1.23
CA SER A 7 -7.60 -1.05 -2.02
C SER A 7 -6.42 -0.71 -1.12
N ARG A 8 -5.22 -1.19 -1.47
CA ARG A 8 -3.99 -0.90 -0.72
C ARG A 8 -2.85 -0.53 -1.66
N ILE A 9 -2.14 0.54 -1.34
CA ILE A 9 -0.93 1.01 -2.04
C ILE A 9 0.27 0.78 -1.12
N CYS A 10 1.35 0.22 -1.65
CA CYS A 10 2.59 -0.07 -0.92
C CYS A 10 3.77 0.57 -1.66
N HIS A 11 4.62 1.34 -0.97
CA HIS A 11 5.73 2.06 -1.63
C HIS A 11 6.98 2.18 -0.76
N GLY A 12 8.16 1.98 -1.36
CA GLY A 12 9.47 2.19 -0.71
C GLY A 12 9.92 3.64 -0.78
N MET A 13 10.25 4.27 0.36
CA MET A 13 10.62 5.70 0.37
C MET A 13 11.99 6.01 -0.23
N LEU A 14 12.84 4.99 -0.39
CA LEU A 14 14.16 5.11 -1.05
C LEU A 14 14.13 4.64 -2.50
N ASP A 15 12.95 4.45 -3.09
CA ASP A 15 12.81 4.08 -4.49
C ASP A 15 13.27 5.22 -5.42
N ASN A 16 14.30 4.92 -6.21
CA ASN A 16 14.90 5.83 -7.18
C ASN A 16 14.52 5.50 -8.64
N ASN A 17 13.64 4.52 -8.85
CA ASN A 17 13.07 4.15 -10.14
C ASN A 17 11.64 4.69 -10.26
N VAL A 18 10.78 4.37 -9.30
CA VAL A 18 9.42 4.90 -9.17
C VAL A 18 9.34 5.68 -7.87
N VAL A 19 9.38 7.01 -7.96
CA VAL A 19 9.62 7.84 -6.78
C VAL A 19 8.39 7.92 -5.86
N ALA A 20 8.61 7.92 -4.54
CA ALA A 20 7.52 7.93 -3.56
C ALA A 20 6.61 9.18 -3.64
N GLN A 21 7.07 10.26 -4.26
CA GLN A 21 6.25 11.45 -4.53
C GLN A 21 5.00 11.11 -5.34
N ASP A 22 5.03 10.09 -6.20
CA ASP A 22 3.87 9.71 -7.00
C ASP A 22 2.76 9.15 -6.11
N THR A 23 3.10 8.28 -5.14
CA THR A 23 2.16 7.79 -4.12
C THR A 23 1.63 8.92 -3.24
N ILE A 24 2.49 9.85 -2.82
CA ILE A 24 2.09 10.97 -1.96
C ILE A 24 1.10 11.91 -2.69
N ARG A 25 1.35 12.19 -3.98
CA ARG A 25 0.42 12.98 -4.81
C ARG A 25 -0.91 12.26 -5.02
N LEU A 26 -0.87 10.94 -5.24
CA LEU A 26 -2.08 10.13 -5.34
C LEU A 26 -2.88 10.15 -4.02
N ALA A 27 -2.21 10.06 -2.87
CA ALA A 27 -2.84 10.15 -1.56
C ALA A 27 -3.64 11.44 -1.40
N GLN A 28 -3.05 12.59 -1.77
CA GLN A 28 -3.74 13.88 -1.77
C GLN A 28 -4.98 13.85 -2.67
N ARG A 29 -4.87 13.25 -3.86
CA ARG A 29 -6.01 13.16 -4.78
C ARG A 29 -7.13 12.27 -4.26
N LEU A 30 -6.80 11.19 -3.56
CA LEU A 30 -7.79 10.30 -2.92
C LEU A 30 -8.53 11.01 -1.79
N ILE A 31 -7.81 11.81 -0.99
CA ILE A 31 -8.40 12.66 0.06
C ILE A 31 -9.37 13.68 -0.55
N GLU A 32 -8.99 14.36 -1.64
CA GLU A 32 -9.85 15.31 -2.35
C GLU A 32 -11.12 14.67 -2.95
N LEU A 33 -11.08 13.35 -3.20
CA LEU A 33 -12.19 12.58 -3.75
C LEU A 33 -12.99 11.84 -2.67
N GLU A 34 -12.66 12.03 -1.39
CA GLU A 34 -13.34 11.39 -0.26
C GLU A 34 -13.35 9.85 -0.36
N ILE A 35 -12.27 9.26 -0.90
CA ILE A 35 -12.11 7.80 -0.98
C ILE A 35 -11.55 7.30 0.35
N GLU A 36 -12.39 6.64 1.15
CA GLU A 36 -12.04 6.18 2.50
C GLU A 36 -11.44 4.75 2.53
N ASP A 37 -11.78 3.90 1.56
CA ASP A 37 -11.39 2.47 1.53
C ASP A 37 -10.01 2.22 0.85
N CYS A 38 -9.11 3.20 0.93
CA CYS A 38 -7.75 3.10 0.39
C CYS A 38 -6.68 3.24 1.49
N ASP A 39 -5.90 2.19 1.72
CA ASP A 39 -4.79 2.18 2.69
C ASP A 39 -3.44 2.42 2.00
N ILE A 40 -2.55 3.21 2.60
CA ILE A 40 -1.20 3.48 2.09
C ILE A 40 -0.15 3.02 3.09
N SER A 41 0.69 2.08 2.68
CA SER A 41 1.82 1.56 3.47
C SER A 41 3.14 2.06 2.88
N LEU A 42 3.85 2.91 3.62
CA LEU A 42 5.17 3.40 3.26
C LEU A 42 6.26 2.60 3.98
N TYR A 43 7.30 2.21 3.25
CA TYR A 43 8.46 1.49 3.79
C TYR A 43 9.70 2.40 3.78
N PRO A 44 10.07 3.03 4.92
CA PRO A 44 11.00 4.16 4.95
C PRO A 44 12.42 3.86 4.47
N VAL A 45 12.87 2.62 4.61
CA VAL A 45 14.25 2.19 4.31
C VAL A 45 14.33 1.34 3.03
N GLU A 46 13.21 1.11 2.37
CA GLU A 46 13.16 0.22 1.22
C GLU A 46 13.33 0.98 -0.10
N PRO A 47 14.19 0.50 -1.02
CA PRO A 47 14.22 0.96 -2.40
C PRO A 47 13.11 0.28 -3.23
N HIS A 48 13.18 0.34 -4.56
CA HIS A 48 12.18 -0.28 -5.46
C HIS A 48 11.92 -1.77 -5.19
N ARG A 49 12.95 -2.50 -4.73
CA ARG A 49 12.84 -3.88 -4.28
C ARG A 49 13.16 -3.94 -2.79
N PHE A 50 12.35 -4.67 -2.03
CA PHE A 50 12.64 -4.98 -0.64
C PHE A 50 14.06 -5.55 -0.46
N ARG A 51 14.78 -4.99 0.51
CA ARG A 51 16.08 -5.45 1.01
C ARG A 51 16.01 -5.88 2.46
N GLU A 52 15.22 -5.20 3.29
CA GLU A 52 15.08 -5.58 4.70
C GLU A 52 14.08 -6.73 4.85
N PRO A 53 14.47 -7.86 5.48
CA PRO A 53 13.56 -8.98 5.69
C PRO A 53 12.28 -8.58 6.46
N ALA A 54 12.38 -7.58 7.32
CA ALA A 54 11.25 -7.04 8.07
C ALA A 54 10.20 -6.37 7.16
N GLY A 55 10.64 -5.58 6.17
CA GLY A 55 9.76 -4.96 5.19
C GLY A 55 9.06 -6.01 4.33
N TRP A 56 9.81 -7.03 3.90
CA TRP A 56 9.27 -8.16 3.15
C TRP A 56 8.18 -8.90 3.96
N LEU A 57 8.48 -9.27 5.20
CA LEU A 57 7.53 -9.99 6.06
C LEU A 57 6.26 -9.19 6.37
N ASP A 58 6.39 -7.89 6.64
CA ASP A 58 5.24 -7.01 6.88
C ASP A 58 4.36 -6.89 5.63
N GLY A 59 4.96 -6.68 4.46
CA GLY A 59 4.25 -6.59 3.18
C GLY A 59 3.42 -7.85 2.89
N TYR A 60 4.02 -9.03 3.00
CA TYR A 60 3.30 -10.30 2.78
C TYR A 60 2.16 -10.51 3.78
N ARG A 61 2.35 -10.20 5.06
CA ARG A 61 1.28 -10.32 6.08
C ARG A 61 0.11 -9.38 5.80
N ARG A 62 0.38 -8.15 5.38
CA ARG A 62 -0.66 -7.16 5.04
C ARG A 62 -1.44 -7.56 3.80
N ILE A 63 -0.74 -8.07 2.77
CA ILE A 63 -1.37 -8.58 1.55
C ILE A 63 -2.27 -9.76 1.90
N LEU A 64 -1.76 -10.77 2.63
CA LEU A 64 -2.56 -11.92 3.05
C LEU A 64 -3.81 -11.49 3.82
N LYS A 65 -3.67 -10.60 4.81
CA LYS A 65 -4.81 -10.08 5.57
C LYS A 65 -5.85 -9.38 4.69
N LEU A 66 -5.42 -8.63 3.67
CA LEU A 66 -6.33 -7.97 2.72
C LEU A 66 -7.17 -9.01 1.97
N PHE A 67 -6.53 -10.04 1.42
CA PHE A 67 -7.21 -11.15 0.75
C PHE A 67 -8.15 -11.89 1.71
N GLU A 68 -7.67 -12.28 2.89
CA GLU A 68 -8.48 -13.01 3.86
C GLU A 68 -9.72 -12.25 4.33
N THR A 69 -9.63 -10.92 4.40
CA THR A 69 -10.74 -10.07 4.85
C THR A 69 -11.78 -9.85 3.75
N ASN A 70 -11.37 -9.81 2.47
CA ASN A 70 -12.24 -9.35 1.37
C ASN A 70 -12.58 -10.41 0.33
N LEU A 71 -11.83 -11.51 0.24
CA LEU A 71 -11.89 -12.49 -0.85
C LEU A 71 -11.98 -13.95 -0.36
N ASN A 72 -12.10 -14.18 0.95
CA ASN A 72 -12.40 -15.50 1.47
C ASN A 72 -13.89 -15.82 1.25
N GLU A 73 -14.17 -16.78 0.36
CA GLU A 73 -15.47 -17.45 0.22
C GLU A 73 -15.61 -18.61 1.22
#